data_AF-A0A7Y9FS14-F1
#
_entry.id   AF-A0A7Y9FS14-F1
#
_cell.length_a   1.000
_cell.length_b   1.000
_cell.length_c   1.000
_cell.angle_alpha   90.00
_cell.angle_beta   90.00
_cell.angle_gamma   90.00
#
_symmetry.space_group_name_H-M   'P 1'
#
loop_
_entity.id
_entity.type
_entity.pdbx_description
1 polymer ?
#
loop_
_entity_poly.entity_id
_entity_poly.type
_entity_poly.pdbx_seq_one_letter_code
_entity_poly.pdbx_strand_id
1 'polypeptide(L)'
;MTDLPQRARMLAAEAMTARQRGDAAAERSLLDQALRLAPDHPQLLNARGMRAMADGDLRQALDRFAGAAARDPGEPVLRINQATVYRMMGRDEDERRALEAALAIDRLNFTAQLRITELHQRCGREVLAAQGWAGIVQMAAAMPDRPPAIADALARGQAFLADHNDRLGRAIDGALGGHGSRRMAACVDHMLGRRAIYANQCAGVHVPFLPADEFFPRALFPWLAELEARTEAIRREALAMVRDGSDAIRPYVRQEAGTPANRWSGLDGNADWSACFLWEYGVRNDAVCARCPETAAALAAVPQSDIPGKAPTAFFSLLRPQTHIPPHTGVTNARAIMHLPLVVPDRCRFRVGGETRTWQEGEAFAFDDTIEHEAWNDSDEARIVLIFDVWNPHLTAQEQAMLRQVFDITGQGGVAP
;
A
#
# COMPACT_ATOMS: atom_id res chain seq x y z
N MET A 1 46.27 12.46 -2.70
CA MET A 1 46.66 11.10 -2.29
C MET A 1 48.11 10.89 -2.70
N THR A 2 49.00 10.64 -1.75
CA THR A 2 50.41 10.37 -2.02
C THR A 2 50.54 9.08 -2.81
N ASP A 3 51.23 9.11 -3.94
CA ASP A 3 51.39 7.93 -4.80
C ASP A 3 52.09 6.80 -4.02
N LEU A 4 51.45 5.64 -3.91
CA LEU A 4 52.01 4.52 -3.15
C LEU A 4 53.27 4.00 -3.86
N PRO A 5 54.43 3.82 -3.19
CA PRO A 5 55.62 3.28 -3.85
C PRO A 5 55.36 1.92 -4.50
N GLN A 6 55.96 1.65 -5.67
CA GLN A 6 55.73 0.40 -6.42
C GLN A 6 55.96 -0.85 -5.56
N ARG A 7 57.03 -0.84 -4.76
CA ARG A 7 57.33 -1.96 -3.86
C ARG A 7 56.25 -2.15 -2.78
N ALA A 8 55.69 -1.06 -2.25
CA ALA A 8 54.59 -1.12 -1.30
C ALA A 8 53.29 -1.62 -1.94
N ARG A 9 53.00 -1.27 -3.21
CA ARG A 9 51.88 -1.83 -3.98
C ARG A 9 52.01 -3.34 -4.14
N MET A 10 53.21 -3.83 -4.50
CA MET A 10 53.46 -5.27 -4.64
C MET A 10 53.23 -6.02 -3.32
N LEU A 11 53.79 -5.51 -2.22
CA LEU A 11 53.61 -6.10 -0.88
C LEU A 11 52.14 -6.12 -0.46
N ALA A 12 51.38 -5.06 -0.76
CA ALA A 12 49.94 -5.03 -0.49
C ALA A 12 49.19 -6.09 -1.31
N ALA A 13 49.53 -6.28 -2.59
CA ALA A 13 48.93 -7.31 -3.43
C ALA A 13 49.27 -8.73 -2.92
N GLU A 14 50.53 -8.99 -2.54
CA GLU A 14 50.95 -10.25 -1.93
C GLU A 14 50.21 -10.51 -0.60
N ALA A 15 49.98 -9.47 0.20
CA ALA A 15 49.21 -9.58 1.43
C ALA A 15 47.75 -9.99 1.17
N MET A 16 47.11 -9.45 0.13
CA MET A 16 45.76 -9.89 -0.28
C MET A 16 45.75 -11.36 -0.69
N THR A 17 46.76 -11.82 -1.43
CA THR A 17 46.89 -13.24 -1.80
C THR A 17 47.12 -14.13 -0.59
N ALA A 18 47.91 -13.68 0.40
CA ALA A 18 48.07 -14.38 1.68
C ALA A 18 46.74 -14.49 2.43
N ARG A 19 45.97 -13.40 2.48
CA ARG A 19 44.61 -13.38 3.07
C ARG A 19 43.68 -14.38 2.42
N GLN A 20 43.64 -14.43 1.08
CA GLN A 20 42.79 -15.38 0.32
C GLN A 20 43.15 -16.84 0.61
N ARG A 21 44.42 -17.13 0.93
CA ARG A 21 44.90 -18.46 1.32
C ARG A 21 44.73 -18.77 2.82
N GLY A 22 44.24 -17.81 3.62
CA GLY A 22 44.12 -17.94 5.06
C GLY A 22 45.44 -17.84 5.84
N ASP A 23 46.52 -17.38 5.19
CA ASP A 23 47.83 -17.22 5.83
C ASP A 23 47.94 -15.86 6.55
N ALA A 24 47.39 -15.81 7.76
CA ALA A 24 47.34 -14.60 8.57
C ALA A 24 48.73 -14.08 8.97
N ALA A 25 49.72 -14.96 9.13
CA ALA A 25 51.08 -14.58 9.51
C ALA A 25 51.80 -13.88 8.36
N ALA A 26 51.70 -14.44 7.15
CA ALA A 26 52.24 -13.80 5.95
C ALA A 26 51.52 -12.49 5.64
N GLU A 27 50.18 -12.43 5.71
CA GLU A 27 49.40 -11.21 5.51
C GLU A 27 49.89 -10.09 6.45
N ARG A 28 50.02 -10.38 7.75
CA ARG A 28 50.49 -9.42 8.74
C ARG A 28 51.90 -8.92 8.42
N SER A 29 52.84 -9.83 8.16
CA SER A 29 54.24 -9.50 7.85
C SER A 29 54.37 -8.64 6.59
N LEU A 30 53.62 -8.95 5.54
CA LEU A 30 53.63 -8.22 4.28
C LEU A 30 53.03 -6.82 4.43
N LEU A 31 51.94 -6.68 5.19
CA LEU A 31 51.35 -5.37 5.50
C LEU A 31 52.30 -4.50 6.36
N ASP A 32 52.99 -5.09 7.34
CA ASP A 32 53.99 -4.38 8.15
C ASP A 32 55.20 -3.93 7.30
N GLN A 33 55.61 -4.73 6.31
CA GLN A 33 56.63 -4.34 5.33
C GLN A 33 56.15 -3.19 4.44
N ALA A 34 54.92 -3.24 3.94
CA ALA A 34 54.35 -2.19 3.12
C ALA A 34 54.23 -0.86 3.90
N LEU A 35 53.81 -0.92 5.16
CA LEU A 35 53.73 0.25 6.04
C LEU A 35 55.10 0.83 6.41
N ARG A 36 56.18 0.04 6.43
CA ARG A 36 57.53 0.64 6.58
C ARG A 36 57.91 1.54 5.41
N LEU A 37 57.42 1.22 4.22
CA LEU A 37 57.68 2.00 3.00
C LEU A 37 56.72 3.19 2.85
N ALA A 38 55.50 3.09 3.40
CA ALA A 38 54.50 4.15 3.39
C ALA A 38 53.69 4.17 4.71
N PRO A 39 54.25 4.73 5.80
CA PRO A 39 53.68 4.61 7.15
C PRO A 39 52.30 5.21 7.33
N ASP A 40 52.01 6.28 6.60
CA ASP A 40 50.78 7.07 6.70
C ASP A 40 49.76 6.77 5.60
N HIS A 41 49.97 5.72 4.79
CA HIS A 41 49.08 5.44 3.66
C HIS A 41 47.73 4.88 4.14
N PRO A 42 46.59 5.57 3.90
CA PRO A 42 45.30 5.22 4.50
C PRO A 42 44.85 3.78 4.22
N GLN A 43 45.00 3.31 2.99
CA GLN A 43 44.57 1.96 2.59
C GLN A 43 45.42 0.85 3.24
N LEU A 44 46.71 1.11 3.48
CA LEU A 44 47.59 0.14 4.15
C LEU A 44 47.29 0.09 5.65
N LEU A 45 47.07 1.26 6.26
CA LEU A 45 46.62 1.35 7.64
C LEU A 45 45.27 0.65 7.83
N ASN A 46 44.31 0.87 6.93
CA ASN A 46 43.03 0.19 6.95
C ASN A 46 43.18 -1.33 6.82
N ALA A 47 43.94 -1.82 5.84
CA ALA A 47 44.19 -3.25 5.65
C ALA A 47 44.85 -3.90 6.89
N ARG A 48 45.83 -3.21 7.49
CA ARG A 48 46.49 -3.67 8.71
C ARG A 48 45.58 -3.65 9.93
N GLY A 49 44.69 -2.66 10.02
CA GLY A 49 43.64 -2.58 11.04
C GLY A 49 42.64 -3.73 10.92
N MET A 50 42.20 -4.06 9.70
CA MET A 50 41.32 -5.21 9.45
C MET A 50 41.96 -6.53 9.88
N ARG A 51 43.26 -6.71 9.60
CA ARG A 51 44.02 -7.89 10.07
C ARG A 51 44.10 -7.95 11.59
N ALA A 52 44.44 -6.83 12.25
CA ALA A 52 44.52 -6.75 13.71
C ALA A 52 43.16 -7.05 14.37
N MET A 53 42.07 -6.54 13.80
CA MET A 53 40.70 -6.82 14.27
C MET A 53 40.38 -8.32 14.15
N ALA A 54 40.71 -8.95 13.03
CA ALA A 54 40.51 -10.38 12.83
C ALA A 54 41.41 -11.25 13.72
N ASP A 55 42.53 -10.71 14.20
CA ASP A 55 43.43 -11.36 15.16
C ASP A 55 43.00 -11.14 16.64
N GLY A 56 41.93 -10.35 16.88
CA GLY A 56 41.46 -9.98 18.22
C GLY A 56 42.26 -8.86 18.89
N ASP A 57 43.25 -8.28 18.23
CA ASP A 57 44.00 -7.12 18.73
C ASP A 57 43.23 -5.82 18.45
N LEU A 58 42.19 -5.59 19.25
CA LEU A 58 41.26 -4.47 19.09
C LEU A 58 41.92 -3.12 19.32
N ARG A 59 42.94 -3.04 20.19
CA ARG A 59 43.68 -1.78 20.43
C ARG A 59 44.45 -1.39 19.18
N GLN A 60 45.23 -2.32 18.63
CA GLN A 60 45.97 -2.06 17.41
C GLN A 60 45.04 -1.80 16.22
N ALA A 61 43.92 -2.51 16.11
CA ALA A 61 42.93 -2.24 15.08
C ALA A 61 42.44 -0.79 15.13
N LEU A 62 42.05 -0.32 16.33
CA LEU A 62 41.57 1.04 16.53
C LEU A 62 42.64 2.09 16.19
N ASP A 63 43.87 1.89 16.63
CA ASP A 63 44.99 2.79 16.33
C ASP A 63 45.22 2.90 14.81
N ARG A 64 45.17 1.78 14.10
CA ARG A 64 45.35 1.75 12.63
C ARG A 64 44.19 2.40 11.90
N PHE A 65 42.95 2.15 12.30
CA PHE A 65 41.79 2.81 11.69
C PHE A 65 41.74 4.32 11.99
N ALA A 66 42.14 4.75 13.20
CA ALA A 66 42.27 6.16 13.55
C ALA A 66 43.35 6.86 12.73
N GLY A 67 44.52 6.23 12.57
CA GLY A 67 45.56 6.72 11.68
C GLY A 67 45.07 6.84 10.24
N ALA A 68 44.36 5.84 9.72
CA ALA A 68 43.79 5.89 8.38
C ALA A 68 42.79 7.05 8.22
N ALA A 69 41.82 7.18 9.14
CA ALA A 69 40.77 8.20 9.10
C ALA A 69 41.32 9.63 9.27
N ALA A 70 42.46 9.80 9.96
CA ALA A 70 43.14 11.10 10.05
C ALA A 70 43.79 11.52 8.73
N ARG A 71 44.19 10.56 7.90
CA ARG A 71 44.84 10.79 6.61
C ARG A 71 43.86 10.82 5.44
N ASP A 72 42.70 10.19 5.61
CA ASP A 72 41.59 10.22 4.66
C ASP A 72 40.25 10.43 5.38
N PRO A 73 39.96 11.69 5.81
CA PRO A 73 38.76 11.99 6.59
C PRO A 73 37.46 11.89 5.79
N GLY A 74 37.54 11.79 4.45
CA GLY A 74 36.40 11.70 3.54
C GLY A 74 35.97 10.27 3.22
N GLU A 75 36.60 9.25 3.79
CA GLU A 75 36.26 7.84 3.55
C GLU A 75 35.41 7.26 4.70
N PRO A 76 34.09 7.05 4.51
CA PRO A 76 33.20 6.55 5.55
C PRO A 76 33.59 5.19 6.11
N VAL A 77 34.13 4.29 5.27
CA VAL A 77 34.50 2.92 5.68
C VAL A 77 35.47 2.92 6.86
N LEU A 78 36.39 3.89 6.92
CA LEU A 78 37.38 3.96 8.01
C LEU A 78 36.70 4.22 9.36
N ARG A 79 35.69 5.09 9.38
CA ARG A 79 34.87 5.38 10.58
C ARG A 79 33.98 4.20 10.96
N ILE A 80 33.39 3.52 9.97
CA ILE A 80 32.58 2.29 10.19
C ILE A 80 33.43 1.17 10.79
N ASN A 81 34.69 1.03 10.35
CA ASN A 81 35.62 0.06 10.92
C ASN A 81 35.97 0.39 12.38
N GLN A 82 36.20 1.67 12.71
CA GLN A 82 36.35 2.10 14.12
C GLN A 82 35.11 1.76 14.95
N ALA A 83 33.91 2.04 14.44
CA ALA A 83 32.65 1.72 15.10
C ALA A 83 32.53 0.21 15.40
N THR A 84 32.92 -0.63 14.44
CA THR A 84 32.94 -2.09 14.60
C THR A 84 33.87 -2.51 15.74
N VAL A 85 35.07 -1.93 15.84
CA VAL A 85 35.99 -2.21 16.95
C VAL A 85 35.43 -1.73 18.29
N TYR A 86 34.84 -0.54 18.35
CA TYR A 86 34.20 -0.02 19.56
C TYR A 86 33.05 -0.92 20.04
N ARG A 87 32.24 -1.45 19.11
CA ARG A 87 31.20 -2.45 19.40
C ARG A 87 31.79 -3.71 20.03
N MET A 88 32.87 -4.25 19.46
CA MET A 88 33.56 -5.44 20.00
C MET A 88 34.13 -5.19 21.41
N MET A 89 34.45 -3.95 21.75
CA MET A 89 34.92 -3.54 23.07
C MET A 89 33.79 -3.17 24.05
N GLY A 90 32.52 -3.21 23.62
CA GLY A 90 31.37 -2.76 24.44
C GLY A 90 31.33 -1.24 24.68
N ARG A 91 31.98 -0.44 23.82
CA ARG A 91 32.05 1.02 23.93
C ARG A 91 30.97 1.69 23.07
N ASP A 92 29.71 1.52 23.46
CA ASP A 92 28.52 1.97 22.70
C ASP A 92 28.55 3.45 22.31
N GLU A 93 29.02 4.32 23.20
CA GLU A 93 29.04 5.77 22.98
C GLU A 93 30.15 6.19 22.00
N ASP A 94 31.26 5.45 21.95
CA ASP A 94 32.30 5.64 20.94
C ASP A 94 31.88 5.06 19.59
N GLU A 95 31.20 3.90 19.58
CA GLU A 95 30.56 3.35 18.37
C GLU A 95 29.61 4.38 17.75
N ARG A 96 28.73 4.98 18.56
CA ARG A 96 27.79 6.02 18.12
C ARG A 96 28.51 7.17 17.42
N ARG A 97 29.51 7.77 18.08
CA ARG A 97 30.26 8.90 17.53
C ARG A 97 30.98 8.55 16.23
N ALA A 98 31.53 7.34 16.12
CA ALA A 98 32.17 6.88 14.90
C ALA A 98 31.17 6.72 13.75
N LEU A 99 29.98 6.15 14.01
CA LEU A 99 28.92 6.02 13.02
C LEU A 99 28.35 7.37 12.59
N GLU A 100 28.14 8.29 13.52
CA GLU A 100 27.71 9.67 13.20
C GLU A 100 28.73 10.40 12.34
N ALA A 101 30.03 10.21 12.61
CA ALA A 101 31.07 10.75 11.77
C ALA A 101 31.07 10.13 10.36
N ALA A 102 30.79 8.83 10.22
CA ALA A 102 30.61 8.20 8.91
C ALA A 102 29.40 8.78 8.16
N LEU A 103 28.28 8.97 8.85
CA LEU A 103 27.05 9.52 8.29
C LEU A 103 27.12 11.02 8.00
N ALA A 104 28.05 11.74 8.62
CA ALA A 104 28.36 13.12 8.28
C ALA A 104 29.11 13.24 6.95
N ILE A 105 29.83 12.18 6.55
CA ILE A 105 30.51 12.08 5.25
C ILE A 105 29.52 11.61 4.17
N ASP A 106 28.80 10.51 4.46
CA ASP A 106 27.79 9.94 3.56
C ASP A 106 26.54 9.57 4.37
N ARG A 107 25.52 10.44 4.29
CA ARG A 107 24.26 10.28 5.03
C ARG A 107 23.46 9.06 4.59
N LEU A 108 23.63 8.61 3.35
CA LEU A 108 22.91 7.47 2.77
C LEU A 108 23.74 6.18 2.83
N ASN A 109 24.87 6.18 3.54
CA ASN A 109 25.67 4.99 3.72
C ASN A 109 24.88 3.89 4.44
N PHE A 110 24.44 2.87 3.69
CA PHE A 110 23.57 1.82 4.21
C PHE A 110 24.16 1.09 5.42
N THR A 111 25.45 0.79 5.39
CA THR A 111 26.12 0.07 6.49
C THR A 111 26.14 0.91 7.76
N ALA A 112 26.50 2.19 7.67
CA ALA A 112 26.50 3.08 8.83
C ALA A 112 25.07 3.29 9.40
N GLN A 113 24.07 3.48 8.53
CA GLN A 113 22.67 3.58 8.93
C GLN A 113 22.18 2.32 9.64
N LEU A 114 22.52 1.14 9.12
CA LEU A 114 22.10 -0.12 9.72
C LEU A 114 22.74 -0.31 11.10
N ARG A 115 24.04 -0.01 11.22
CA ARG A 115 24.77 -0.16 12.48
C ARG A 115 24.29 0.81 13.56
N ILE A 116 24.00 2.06 13.21
CA ILE A 116 23.50 3.02 14.21
C ILE A 116 22.09 2.67 14.67
N THR A 117 21.27 2.13 13.75
CA THR A 117 19.94 1.59 14.06
C THR A 117 20.04 0.38 15.02
N GLU A 118 20.90 -0.59 14.73
CA GLU A 118 21.15 -1.74 15.60
C GLU A 118 21.67 -1.32 17.00
N LEU A 119 22.51 -0.28 17.06
CA LEU A 119 22.98 0.31 18.31
C LEU A 119 21.82 0.93 19.10
N HIS A 120 20.96 1.74 18.47
CA HIS A 120 19.79 2.31 19.14
C HIS A 120 18.84 1.24 19.70
N GLN A 121 18.61 0.17 18.93
CA GLN A 121 17.82 -0.97 19.39
C GLN A 121 18.46 -1.64 20.61
N ARG A 122 19.77 -1.93 20.56
CA ARG A 122 20.50 -2.58 21.67
C ARG A 122 20.51 -1.75 22.95
N CYS A 123 20.60 -0.43 22.82
CA CYS A 123 20.58 0.49 23.97
C CYS A 123 19.17 0.84 24.46
N GLY A 124 18.10 0.21 23.93
CA GLY A 124 16.72 0.48 24.34
C GLY A 124 16.19 1.85 23.93
N ARG A 125 16.81 2.53 22.95
CA ARG A 125 16.37 3.84 22.44
C ARG A 125 15.28 3.63 21.38
N GLU A 126 14.11 3.17 21.82
CA GLU A 126 13.05 2.65 20.94
C GLU A 126 12.65 3.60 19.80
N VAL A 127 12.41 4.88 20.10
CA VAL A 127 12.00 5.87 19.08
C VAL A 127 13.05 6.02 17.98
N LEU A 128 14.33 6.11 18.36
CA LEU A 128 15.43 6.23 17.40
C LEU A 128 15.63 4.92 16.61
N ALA A 129 15.43 3.77 17.26
CA ALA A 129 15.48 2.47 16.59
C ALA A 129 14.36 2.33 15.56
N ALA A 130 13.12 2.72 15.89
CA ALA A 130 11.99 2.70 14.96
C ALA A 130 12.23 3.62 13.74
N GLN A 131 12.70 4.85 13.98
CA GLN A 131 13.07 5.78 12.90
C GLN A 131 14.17 5.20 12.01
N GLY A 132 15.21 4.62 12.61
CA GLY A 132 16.31 3.99 11.89
C GLY A 132 15.86 2.80 11.04
N TRP A 133 15.07 1.90 11.62
CA TRP A 133 14.55 0.73 10.89
C TRP A 133 13.60 1.11 9.76
N ALA A 134 12.75 2.13 9.94
CA ALA A 134 11.92 2.66 8.86
C ALA A 134 12.79 3.18 7.70
N GLY A 135 13.88 3.89 8.00
CA GLY A 135 14.87 4.33 7.01
C GLY A 135 15.54 3.16 6.29
N ILE A 136 15.95 2.11 7.01
CA ILE A 136 16.55 0.90 6.41
C ILE A 136 15.57 0.18 5.49
N VAL A 137 14.32 0.04 5.90
CA VAL A 137 13.26 -0.57 5.08
C VAL A 137 13.08 0.23 3.78
N GLN A 138 12.99 1.56 3.86
CA GLN A 138 12.85 2.42 2.70
C GLN A 138 14.05 2.33 1.75
N MET A 139 15.28 2.40 2.29
CA MET A 139 16.50 2.30 1.49
C MET A 139 16.62 0.94 0.80
N ALA A 140 16.29 -0.15 1.50
CA ALA A 140 16.34 -1.50 0.95
C ALA A 140 15.24 -1.74 -0.11
N ALA A 141 14.04 -1.17 0.08
CA ALA A 141 12.95 -1.28 -0.89
C ALA A 141 13.23 -0.54 -2.20
N ALA A 142 14.05 0.51 -2.17
CA ALA A 142 14.47 1.25 -3.36
C ALA A 142 15.55 0.52 -4.21
N MET A 143 15.99 -0.68 -3.80
CA MET A 143 17.01 -1.46 -4.50
C MET A 143 16.37 -2.66 -5.24
N PRO A 144 16.31 -2.67 -6.58
CA PRO A 144 15.75 -3.78 -7.35
C PRO A 144 16.53 -5.09 -7.15
N ASP A 145 17.87 -5.03 -7.26
CA ASP A 145 18.76 -6.18 -7.11
C ASP A 145 19.49 -6.12 -5.76
N ARG A 146 18.81 -6.61 -4.72
CA ARG A 146 19.30 -6.54 -3.34
C ARG A 146 20.17 -7.75 -2.96
N PRO A 147 21.40 -7.54 -2.44
CA PRO A 147 22.21 -8.61 -1.87
C PRO A 147 21.54 -9.30 -0.67
N PRO A 148 21.88 -10.57 -0.35
CA PRO A 148 21.28 -11.31 0.76
C PRO A 148 21.35 -10.58 2.12
N ALA A 149 22.44 -9.87 2.40
CA ALA A 149 22.60 -9.12 3.64
C ALA A 149 21.62 -7.94 3.75
N ILE A 150 21.29 -7.28 2.64
CA ILE A 150 20.28 -6.21 2.60
C ILE A 150 18.88 -6.79 2.71
N ALA A 151 18.64 -7.95 2.09
CA ALA A 151 17.37 -8.68 2.22
C ALA A 151 17.08 -9.09 3.67
N ASP A 152 18.11 -9.59 4.37
CA ASP A 152 18.05 -9.94 5.79
C ASP A 152 17.84 -8.70 6.68
N ALA A 153 18.54 -7.60 6.42
CA ALA A 153 18.31 -6.33 7.12
C ALA A 153 16.88 -5.79 6.92
N LEU A 154 16.32 -5.90 5.71
CA LEU A 154 14.93 -5.54 5.45
C LEU A 154 13.97 -6.38 6.30
N ALA A 155 14.14 -7.71 6.30
CA ALA A 155 13.28 -8.61 7.04
C ALA A 155 13.31 -8.31 8.55
N ARG A 156 14.49 -8.05 9.12
CA ARG A 156 14.62 -7.62 10.52
C ARG A 156 13.95 -6.28 10.78
N GLY A 157 14.11 -5.31 9.88
CA GLY A 157 13.47 -4.01 10.00
C GLY A 157 11.95 -4.10 9.95
N GLN A 158 11.40 -4.88 9.03
CA GLN A 158 9.96 -5.14 8.94
C GLN A 158 9.42 -5.81 10.22
N ALA A 159 10.13 -6.83 10.73
CA ALA A 159 9.74 -7.51 11.97
C ALA A 159 9.80 -6.58 13.18
N PHE A 160 10.85 -5.77 13.31
CA PHE A 160 10.97 -4.80 14.40
C PHE A 160 9.85 -3.77 14.36
N LEU A 161 9.57 -3.19 13.18
CA LEU A 161 8.52 -2.17 13.02
C LEU A 161 7.13 -2.74 13.28
N ALA A 162 6.84 -3.97 12.84
CA ALA A 162 5.57 -4.63 13.14
C ALA A 162 5.35 -4.77 14.65
N ASP A 163 6.34 -5.33 15.37
CA ASP A 163 6.28 -5.50 16.83
C ASP A 163 6.22 -4.15 17.58
N HIS A 164 6.98 -3.15 17.14
CA HIS A 164 6.92 -1.79 17.68
C HIS A 164 5.54 -1.15 17.49
N ASN A 165 4.98 -1.24 16.28
CA ASN A 165 3.68 -0.66 15.96
C ASN A 165 2.53 -1.38 16.69
N ASP A 166 2.64 -2.69 16.89
CA ASP A 166 1.68 -3.45 17.69
C ASP A 166 1.68 -3.04 19.17
N ARG A 167 2.86 -2.82 19.76
CA ARG A 167 2.97 -2.29 21.13
C ARG A 167 2.38 -0.89 21.22
N LEU A 168 2.73 -0.02 20.29
CA LEU A 168 2.24 1.36 20.26
C LEU A 168 0.71 1.40 20.05
N GLY A 169 0.17 0.53 19.19
CA GLY A 169 -1.27 0.36 19.00
C GLY A 169 -1.99 0.03 20.30
N ARG A 170 -1.54 -1.01 21.02
CA ARG A 170 -2.12 -1.38 22.32
C ARG A 170 -2.05 -0.24 23.35
N ALA A 171 -0.96 0.53 23.37
CA ALA A 171 -0.82 1.67 24.25
C ALA A 171 -1.79 2.81 23.91
N ILE A 172 -1.95 3.13 22.62
CA ILE A 172 -2.92 4.12 22.13
C ILE A 172 -4.35 3.68 22.46
N ASP A 173 -4.70 2.43 22.15
CA ASP A 173 -6.04 1.90 22.42
C ASP A 173 -6.38 1.93 23.91
N GLY A 174 -5.42 1.54 24.76
CA GLY A 174 -5.56 1.61 26.22
C GLY A 174 -5.71 3.04 26.74
N ALA A 175 -4.99 4.01 26.16
CA ALA A 175 -5.06 5.41 26.57
C ALA A 175 -6.36 6.11 26.09
N LEU A 176 -6.86 5.76 24.92
CA LEU A 176 -8.07 6.35 24.32
C LEU A 176 -9.36 5.64 24.76
N GLY A 177 -9.26 4.45 25.35
CA GLY A 177 -10.39 3.69 25.91
C GLY A 177 -11.48 3.35 24.88
N GLY A 178 -11.16 3.31 23.58
CA GLY A 178 -12.13 3.04 22.51
C GLY A 178 -13.05 4.22 22.11
N HIS A 179 -12.81 5.44 22.58
CA HIS A 179 -13.68 6.61 22.35
C HIS A 179 -13.36 7.39 21.05
N GLY A 180 -12.68 6.77 20.09
CA GLY A 180 -12.26 7.43 18.84
C GLY A 180 -13.40 7.48 17.81
N SER A 181 -13.50 8.58 17.07
CA SER A 181 -14.35 8.61 15.85
C SER A 181 -13.79 7.66 14.78
N ARG A 182 -14.63 7.22 13.83
CA ARG A 182 -14.21 6.40 12.67
C ARG A 182 -12.96 6.96 11.98
N ARG A 183 -12.91 8.29 11.79
CA ARG A 183 -11.77 8.98 11.16
C ARG A 183 -10.49 8.88 12.01
N MET A 184 -10.60 9.02 13.34
CA MET A 184 -9.44 8.92 14.22
C MET A 184 -8.91 7.48 14.30
N ALA A 185 -9.80 6.49 14.35
CA ALA A 185 -9.40 5.08 14.29
C ALA A 185 -8.62 4.78 12.99
N ALA A 186 -9.14 5.20 11.83
CA ALA A 186 -8.46 5.03 10.56
C ALA A 186 -7.11 5.79 10.49
N CYS A 187 -7.01 6.96 11.12
CA CYS A 187 -5.75 7.72 11.22
C CYS A 187 -4.70 6.95 12.03
N VAL A 188 -5.07 6.41 13.19
CA VAL A 188 -4.18 5.59 14.01
C VAL A 188 -3.77 4.31 13.29
N ASP A 189 -4.70 3.61 12.64
CA ASP A 189 -4.38 2.40 11.86
C ASP A 189 -3.41 2.71 10.72
N HIS A 190 -3.57 3.85 10.05
CA HIS A 190 -2.64 4.29 9.01
C HIS A 190 -1.25 4.63 9.58
N MET A 191 -1.19 5.39 10.68
CA MET A 191 0.06 5.73 11.36
C MET A 191 0.85 4.48 11.77
N LEU A 192 0.16 3.41 12.12
CA LEU A 192 0.74 2.14 12.56
C LEU A 192 0.96 1.15 11.40
N GLY A 193 0.69 1.55 10.15
CA GLY A 193 0.88 0.72 8.97
C GLY A 193 -0.11 -0.44 8.83
N ARG A 194 -1.19 -0.45 9.61
CA ARG A 194 -2.27 -1.47 9.55
C ARG A 194 -3.25 -1.22 8.41
N ARG A 195 -3.26 0.00 7.87
CA ARG A 195 -4.23 0.45 6.86
C ARG A 195 -3.61 1.39 5.84
N ALA A 196 -3.92 1.16 4.56
CA ALA A 196 -3.61 2.08 3.48
C ALA A 196 -4.64 3.22 3.38
N ILE A 197 -4.22 4.36 2.83
CA ILE A 197 -5.13 5.43 2.43
C ILE A 197 -5.46 5.25 0.96
N TYR A 198 -6.76 5.21 0.65
CA TYR A 198 -7.24 5.06 -0.70
C TYR A 198 -7.76 6.40 -1.20
N ALA A 199 -7.26 6.84 -2.34
CA ALA A 199 -7.75 8.02 -3.05
C ALA A 199 -8.74 7.60 -4.14
N ASN A 200 -9.58 8.53 -4.58
CA ASN A 200 -10.40 8.35 -5.78
C ASN A 200 -9.51 8.12 -7.00
N GLN A 201 -9.84 7.11 -7.81
CA GLN A 201 -9.25 6.88 -9.12
C GLN A 201 -10.39 6.72 -10.13
N CYS A 202 -10.76 7.84 -10.76
CA CYS A 202 -11.82 7.88 -11.77
C CYS A 202 -11.27 7.40 -13.13
N ALA A 203 -11.95 6.45 -13.76
CA ALA A 203 -11.66 6.12 -15.18
C ALA A 203 -12.13 7.21 -16.16
N GLY A 204 -13.02 8.09 -15.73
CA GLY A 204 -13.53 9.23 -16.49
C GLY A 204 -13.45 10.52 -15.67
N VAL A 205 -14.57 11.22 -15.54
CA VAL A 205 -14.59 12.56 -14.92
C VAL A 205 -14.33 12.50 -13.41
N HIS A 206 -13.37 13.29 -12.95
CA HIS A 206 -13.12 13.55 -11.53
C HIS A 206 -13.54 14.97 -11.18
N VAL A 207 -14.51 15.12 -10.26
CA VAL A 207 -14.87 16.40 -9.66
C VAL A 207 -13.94 16.65 -8.47
N PRO A 208 -13.07 17.66 -8.52
CA PRO A 208 -12.09 17.91 -7.47
C PRO A 208 -12.75 18.41 -6.18
N PHE A 209 -12.04 18.28 -5.06
CA PHE A 209 -12.42 18.79 -3.73
C PHE A 209 -13.65 18.14 -3.08
N LEU A 210 -14.22 17.10 -3.70
CA LEU A 210 -15.17 16.24 -3.02
C LEU A 210 -14.44 15.34 -2.00
N PRO A 211 -15.05 15.06 -0.84
CA PRO A 211 -14.51 14.08 0.10
C PRO A 211 -14.43 12.69 -0.51
N ALA A 212 -13.30 12.01 -0.31
CA ALA A 212 -13.09 10.61 -0.69
C ALA A 212 -13.67 9.67 0.39
N ASP A 213 -14.99 9.71 0.57
CA ASP A 213 -15.68 8.87 1.56
C ASP A 213 -15.79 7.43 1.04
N GLU A 214 -15.05 6.48 1.63
CA GLU A 214 -15.15 5.04 1.29
C GLU A 214 -16.58 4.52 1.41
N PHE A 215 -17.27 4.94 2.46
CA PHE A 215 -18.70 4.72 2.63
C PHE A 215 -19.26 6.03 3.14
N PHE A 216 -20.23 6.55 2.40
CA PHE A 216 -20.88 7.80 2.76
C PHE A 216 -21.72 7.62 4.04
N PRO A 217 -21.74 8.62 4.94
CA PRO A 217 -22.62 8.59 6.10
C PRO A 217 -24.09 8.49 5.71
N ARG A 218 -24.83 7.58 6.37
CA ARG A 218 -26.27 7.37 6.14
C ARG A 218 -27.11 8.66 6.25
N ALA A 219 -26.71 9.57 7.13
CA ALA A 219 -27.40 10.84 7.34
C ALA A 219 -27.44 11.75 6.09
N LEU A 220 -26.58 11.51 5.10
CA LEU A 220 -26.60 12.21 3.81
C LEU A 220 -27.75 11.74 2.89
N PHE A 221 -28.41 10.63 3.22
CA PHE A 221 -29.48 10.02 2.43
C PHE A 221 -30.72 9.78 3.29
N PRO A 222 -31.44 10.84 3.69
CA PRO A 222 -32.60 10.72 4.59
C PRO A 222 -33.74 9.87 4.00
N TRP A 223 -33.83 9.77 2.67
CA TRP A 223 -34.81 8.96 1.93
C TRP A 223 -34.49 7.46 1.92
N LEU A 224 -33.33 7.03 2.41
CA LEU A 224 -32.88 5.63 2.32
C LEU A 224 -33.83 4.67 3.06
N ALA A 225 -34.39 5.10 4.19
CA ALA A 225 -35.34 4.29 4.96
C ALA A 225 -36.64 3.97 4.19
N GLU A 226 -37.10 4.89 3.33
CA GLU A 226 -38.30 4.67 2.51
C GLU A 226 -38.06 3.65 1.40
N LEU A 227 -36.85 3.63 0.84
CA LEU A 227 -36.42 2.60 -0.11
C LEU A 227 -36.31 1.23 0.58
N GLU A 228 -35.65 1.18 1.74
CA GLU A 228 -35.47 -0.06 2.52
C GLU A 228 -36.80 -0.67 2.98
N ALA A 229 -37.81 0.15 3.27
CA ALA A 229 -39.16 -0.32 3.59
C ALA A 229 -39.80 -1.11 2.43
N ARG A 230 -39.31 -0.96 1.20
CA ARG A 230 -39.77 -1.68 0.00
C ARG A 230 -38.94 -2.92 -0.31
N THR A 231 -37.91 -3.24 0.49
CA THR A 231 -36.97 -4.35 0.24
C THR A 231 -37.67 -5.65 -0.10
N GLU A 232 -38.66 -6.09 0.69
CA GLU A 232 -39.31 -7.38 0.46
C GLU A 232 -40.07 -7.40 -0.88
N ALA A 233 -40.70 -6.29 -1.28
CA ALA A 233 -41.35 -6.20 -2.58
C ALA A 233 -40.34 -6.29 -3.73
N ILE A 234 -39.25 -5.54 -3.63
CA ILE A 234 -38.13 -5.53 -4.60
C ILE A 234 -37.50 -6.93 -4.69
N ARG A 235 -37.26 -7.58 -3.54
CA ARG A 235 -36.70 -8.92 -3.44
C ARG A 235 -37.56 -9.96 -4.15
N ARG A 236 -38.89 -9.91 -3.97
CA ARG A 236 -39.81 -10.83 -4.67
C ARG A 236 -39.76 -10.66 -6.18
N GLU A 237 -39.70 -9.43 -6.68
CA GLU A 237 -39.58 -9.16 -8.12
C GLU A 237 -38.25 -9.68 -8.68
N ALA A 238 -37.13 -9.43 -7.98
CA ALA A 238 -35.83 -9.94 -8.38
C ALA A 238 -35.81 -11.48 -8.43
N LEU A 239 -36.33 -12.15 -7.39
CA LEU A 239 -36.43 -13.60 -7.35
C LEU A 239 -37.35 -14.17 -8.44
N ALA A 240 -38.45 -13.48 -8.77
CA ALA A 240 -39.31 -13.88 -9.88
C ALA A 240 -38.58 -13.79 -11.23
N MET A 241 -37.82 -12.72 -11.47
CA MET A 241 -37.00 -12.58 -12.69
C MET A 241 -35.99 -13.73 -12.84
N VAL A 242 -35.36 -14.15 -11.74
CA VAL A 242 -34.41 -15.27 -11.72
C VAL A 242 -35.11 -16.60 -11.97
N ARG A 243 -36.18 -16.89 -11.22
CA ARG A 243 -36.93 -18.14 -11.32
C ARG A 243 -37.49 -18.36 -12.72
N ASP A 244 -37.98 -17.29 -13.33
CA ASP A 244 -38.60 -17.34 -14.66
C ASP A 244 -37.55 -17.42 -15.79
N GLY A 245 -36.24 -17.43 -15.48
CA GLY A 245 -35.17 -17.56 -16.47
C GLY A 245 -35.12 -16.40 -17.46
N SER A 246 -35.37 -15.18 -16.99
CA SER A 246 -35.51 -14.00 -17.86
C SER A 246 -34.27 -13.75 -18.74
N ASP A 247 -34.45 -13.65 -20.06
CA ASP A 247 -33.40 -13.28 -21.02
C ASP A 247 -32.77 -11.89 -20.76
N ALA A 248 -33.44 -11.06 -19.95
CA ALA A 248 -32.89 -9.79 -19.48
C ALA A 248 -31.74 -9.95 -18.47
N ILE A 249 -31.56 -11.14 -17.87
CA ILE A 249 -30.42 -11.44 -17.00
C ILE A 249 -29.27 -11.91 -17.90
N ARG A 250 -28.21 -11.11 -17.95
CA ARG A 250 -27.06 -11.35 -18.83
C ARG A 250 -25.75 -11.12 -18.10
N PRO A 251 -24.62 -11.72 -18.57
CA PRO A 251 -23.30 -11.42 -18.04
C PRO A 251 -23.06 -9.91 -17.98
N TYR A 252 -22.58 -9.44 -16.82
CA TYR A 252 -22.33 -8.02 -16.59
C TYR A 252 -21.12 -7.53 -17.38
N VAL A 253 -20.00 -8.26 -17.27
CA VAL A 253 -18.77 -7.96 -18.00
C VAL A 253 -18.92 -8.49 -19.42
N ARG A 254 -18.83 -7.59 -20.39
CA ARG A 254 -18.77 -7.91 -21.82
C ARG A 254 -17.75 -7.01 -22.48
N GLN A 255 -16.61 -7.58 -22.84
CA GLN A 255 -15.54 -6.87 -23.52
C GLN A 255 -15.72 -6.95 -25.03
N GLU A 256 -15.25 -5.94 -25.74
CA GLU A 256 -15.26 -5.94 -27.19
C GLU A 256 -14.22 -6.92 -27.74
N ALA A 257 -14.52 -7.53 -28.90
CA ALA A 257 -13.60 -8.44 -29.56
C ALA A 257 -12.27 -7.74 -29.87
N GLY A 258 -11.16 -8.34 -29.41
CA GLY A 258 -9.82 -7.77 -29.55
C GLY A 258 -9.31 -7.01 -28.31
N THR A 259 -10.10 -6.90 -27.25
CA THR A 259 -9.64 -6.33 -25.98
C THR A 259 -8.48 -7.18 -25.40
N PRO A 260 -7.31 -6.59 -25.09
CA PRO A 260 -6.19 -7.33 -24.49
C PRO A 260 -6.57 -7.95 -23.14
N ALA A 261 -5.90 -9.05 -22.80
CA ALA A 261 -6.08 -9.70 -21.51
C ALA A 261 -5.86 -8.70 -20.36
N ASN A 262 -6.83 -8.62 -19.44
CA ASN A 262 -6.82 -7.72 -18.31
C ASN A 262 -7.58 -8.35 -17.12
N ARG A 263 -7.72 -7.59 -16.03
CA ARG A 263 -8.39 -8.06 -14.79
C ARG A 263 -9.81 -8.61 -14.99
N TRP A 264 -10.51 -8.19 -16.05
CA TRP A 264 -11.88 -8.59 -16.36
C TRP A 264 -11.97 -9.84 -17.23
N SER A 265 -10.85 -10.31 -17.82
CA SER A 265 -10.86 -11.44 -18.76
C SER A 265 -11.43 -12.73 -18.17
N GLY A 266 -11.32 -12.96 -16.86
CA GLY A 266 -11.92 -14.13 -16.20
C GLY A 266 -13.44 -14.06 -16.02
N LEU A 267 -14.03 -12.87 -16.14
CA LEU A 267 -15.46 -12.62 -15.98
C LEU A 267 -16.15 -12.24 -17.30
N ASP A 268 -15.41 -12.12 -18.39
CA ASP A 268 -15.92 -11.69 -19.70
C ASP A 268 -16.90 -12.70 -20.29
N GLY A 269 -18.15 -12.26 -20.49
CA GLY A 269 -19.24 -13.14 -20.92
C GLY A 269 -19.60 -14.22 -19.89
N ASN A 270 -19.03 -14.18 -18.67
CA ASN A 270 -19.28 -15.18 -17.65
C ASN A 270 -20.57 -14.86 -16.88
N ALA A 271 -21.49 -15.82 -16.84
CA ALA A 271 -22.76 -15.70 -16.11
C ALA A 271 -22.59 -15.73 -14.58
N ASP A 272 -21.39 -16.03 -14.07
CA ASP A 272 -21.07 -15.99 -12.64
C ASP A 272 -21.26 -14.59 -12.03
N TRP A 273 -21.09 -13.54 -12.85
CA TRP A 273 -21.54 -12.20 -12.52
C TRP A 273 -22.51 -11.68 -13.59
N SER A 274 -23.80 -11.65 -13.24
CA SER A 274 -24.88 -11.25 -14.13
C SER A 274 -25.59 -9.99 -13.65
N ALA A 275 -26.24 -9.29 -14.58
CA ALA A 275 -27.06 -8.13 -14.31
C ALA A 275 -28.39 -8.16 -15.06
N CYS A 276 -29.43 -7.60 -14.44
CA CYS A 276 -30.73 -7.33 -15.06
C CYS A 276 -31.02 -5.83 -14.94
N PHE A 277 -30.84 -5.10 -16.04
CA PHE A 277 -30.96 -3.64 -16.06
C PHE A 277 -32.42 -3.18 -16.15
N LEU A 278 -32.81 -2.34 -15.17
CA LEU A 278 -34.01 -1.52 -15.22
C LEU A 278 -33.71 -0.18 -15.92
N TRP A 279 -32.52 0.37 -15.67
CA TRP A 279 -31.93 1.49 -16.41
C TRP A 279 -30.48 1.18 -16.76
N GLU A 280 -30.10 1.44 -18.01
CA GLU A 280 -28.74 1.26 -18.51
C GLU A 280 -28.34 2.52 -19.28
N TYR A 281 -27.32 3.24 -18.80
CA TYR A 281 -26.83 4.47 -19.41
C TYR A 281 -27.92 5.53 -19.68
N GLY A 282 -28.84 5.70 -18.74
CA GLY A 282 -29.98 6.61 -18.84
C GLY A 282 -31.18 6.07 -19.63
N VAL A 283 -31.08 4.89 -20.23
CA VAL A 283 -32.17 4.26 -20.98
C VAL A 283 -32.96 3.33 -20.08
N ARG A 284 -34.26 3.62 -19.91
CA ARG A 284 -35.20 2.77 -19.17
C ARG A 284 -35.55 1.51 -19.97
N ASN A 285 -35.57 0.36 -19.30
CA ASN A 285 -36.06 -0.90 -19.85
C ASN A 285 -37.52 -1.13 -19.46
N ASP A 286 -38.45 -0.71 -20.31
CA ASP A 286 -39.89 -0.78 -20.01
C ASP A 286 -40.40 -2.21 -19.81
N ALA A 287 -39.84 -3.20 -20.52
CA ALA A 287 -40.24 -4.60 -20.35
C ALA A 287 -39.85 -5.15 -18.97
N VAL A 288 -38.65 -4.83 -18.49
CA VAL A 288 -38.21 -5.22 -17.13
C VAL A 288 -38.99 -4.44 -16.08
N CYS A 289 -39.16 -3.12 -16.25
CA CYS A 289 -39.93 -2.29 -15.32
C CYS A 289 -41.40 -2.70 -15.23
N ALA A 290 -42.02 -3.18 -16.31
CA ALA A 290 -43.38 -3.70 -16.27
C ALA A 290 -43.50 -5.00 -15.45
N ARG A 291 -42.43 -5.80 -15.40
CA ARG A 291 -42.34 -7.01 -14.55
C ARG A 291 -41.89 -6.70 -13.12
N CYS A 292 -41.24 -5.55 -12.90
CA CYS A 292 -40.75 -5.10 -11.59
C CYS A 292 -41.35 -3.73 -11.20
N PRO A 293 -42.69 -3.59 -11.15
CA PRO A 293 -43.34 -2.30 -10.91
C PRO A 293 -43.00 -1.67 -9.56
N GLU A 294 -42.84 -2.47 -8.49
CA GLU A 294 -42.49 -1.97 -7.16
C GLU A 294 -41.05 -1.45 -7.13
N THR A 295 -40.13 -2.15 -7.79
CA THR A 295 -38.74 -1.71 -7.94
C THR A 295 -38.65 -0.43 -8.78
N ALA A 296 -39.39 -0.36 -9.89
CA ALA A 296 -39.42 0.84 -10.71
C ALA A 296 -40.01 2.04 -9.96
N ALA A 297 -41.07 1.84 -9.17
CA ALA A 297 -41.66 2.88 -8.33
C ALA A 297 -40.72 3.33 -7.21
N ALA A 298 -39.99 2.40 -6.60
CA ALA A 298 -39.00 2.72 -5.56
C ALA A 298 -37.84 3.56 -6.13
N LEU A 299 -37.30 3.16 -7.29
CA LEU A 299 -36.23 3.89 -7.98
C LEU A 299 -36.67 5.28 -8.49
N ALA A 300 -37.93 5.44 -8.89
CA ALA A 300 -38.45 6.75 -9.28
C ALA A 300 -38.55 7.74 -8.10
N ALA A 301 -38.54 7.26 -6.85
CA ALA A 301 -38.63 8.08 -5.65
C ALA A 301 -37.26 8.54 -5.10
N VAL A 302 -36.14 8.00 -5.60
CA VAL A 302 -34.80 8.40 -5.16
C VAL A 302 -34.25 9.54 -6.02
N PRO A 303 -33.38 10.42 -5.50
CA PRO A 303 -32.75 11.50 -6.27
C PRO A 303 -31.65 10.95 -7.19
N GLN A 304 -32.05 10.23 -8.24
CA GLN A 304 -31.16 9.61 -9.22
C GLN A 304 -30.25 10.63 -9.89
N SER A 305 -29.05 10.19 -10.24
CA SER A 305 -28.21 10.90 -11.22
C SER A 305 -28.81 10.77 -12.61
N ASP A 306 -28.75 11.85 -13.38
CA ASP A 306 -29.42 11.99 -14.68
C ASP A 306 -28.48 12.65 -15.69
N ILE A 307 -27.21 12.22 -15.69
CA ILE A 307 -26.24 12.62 -16.71
C ILE A 307 -26.63 12.01 -18.07
N PRO A 308 -26.85 12.84 -19.10
CA PRO A 308 -27.28 12.40 -20.43
C PRO A 308 -26.38 11.29 -21.01
N GLY A 309 -27.00 10.17 -21.41
CA GLY A 309 -26.33 9.01 -22.00
C GLY A 309 -25.39 8.23 -21.05
N LYS A 310 -25.41 8.51 -19.75
CA LYS A 310 -24.57 7.84 -18.74
C LYS A 310 -25.34 7.38 -17.50
N ALA A 311 -26.32 8.16 -17.05
CA ALA A 311 -27.11 7.90 -15.86
C ALA A 311 -28.58 8.29 -16.09
N PRO A 312 -29.54 7.70 -15.35
CA PRO A 312 -29.35 6.71 -14.30
C PRO A 312 -28.91 5.33 -14.82
N THR A 313 -28.29 4.56 -13.93
CA THR A 313 -28.04 3.13 -14.09
C THR A 313 -28.59 2.42 -12.86
N ALA A 314 -29.51 1.48 -13.07
CA ALA A 314 -30.09 0.69 -11.99
C ALA A 314 -30.36 -0.74 -12.45
N PHE A 315 -29.92 -1.72 -11.66
CA PHE A 315 -29.98 -3.13 -12.04
C PHE A 315 -29.95 -4.05 -10.83
N PHE A 316 -30.56 -5.22 -10.98
CA PHE A 316 -30.26 -6.34 -10.08
C PHE A 316 -28.91 -6.92 -10.47
N SER A 317 -27.99 -7.02 -9.51
CA SER A 317 -26.70 -7.68 -9.66
C SER A 317 -26.72 -9.03 -8.98
N LEU A 318 -26.34 -10.07 -9.72
CA LEU A 318 -26.35 -11.45 -9.30
C LEU A 318 -24.92 -11.97 -9.32
N LEU A 319 -24.46 -12.47 -8.18
CA LEU A 319 -23.14 -13.05 -8.01
C LEU A 319 -23.30 -14.51 -7.59
N ARG A 320 -22.83 -15.44 -8.43
CA ARG A 320 -22.93 -16.88 -8.18
C ARG A 320 -22.03 -17.31 -7.01
N PRO A 321 -22.27 -18.53 -6.46
CA PRO A 321 -21.39 -19.15 -5.47
C PRO A 321 -19.92 -19.09 -5.86
N GLN A 322 -19.04 -19.03 -4.86
CA GLN A 322 -17.58 -19.10 -5.02
C GLN A 322 -16.99 -18.10 -6.05
N THR A 323 -17.58 -16.91 -6.16
CA THR A 323 -17.16 -15.89 -7.14
C THR A 323 -16.55 -14.67 -6.46
N HIS A 324 -15.41 -14.21 -6.98
CA HIS A 324 -14.71 -12.99 -6.57
C HIS A 324 -14.71 -11.96 -7.70
N ILE A 325 -15.21 -10.77 -7.42
CA ILE A 325 -15.04 -9.60 -8.27
C ILE A 325 -13.74 -8.90 -7.85
N PRO A 326 -12.70 -8.85 -8.71
CA PRO A 326 -11.39 -8.33 -8.33
C PRO A 326 -11.42 -6.83 -7.99
N PRO A 327 -10.38 -6.30 -7.31
CA PRO A 327 -10.25 -4.87 -7.03
C PRO A 327 -10.36 -4.02 -8.30
N HIS A 328 -11.23 -3.01 -8.25
CA HIS A 328 -11.47 -2.09 -9.35
C HIS A 328 -12.01 -0.74 -8.88
N THR A 329 -12.11 0.21 -9.81
CA THR A 329 -12.67 1.54 -9.58
C THR A 329 -13.67 1.92 -10.66
N GLY A 330 -14.57 2.82 -10.28
CA GLY A 330 -15.63 3.36 -11.10
C GLY A 330 -15.18 4.50 -12.01
N VAL A 331 -16.16 5.06 -12.72
CA VAL A 331 -15.91 6.04 -13.78
C VAL A 331 -15.84 7.46 -13.25
N THR A 332 -16.65 7.82 -12.25
CA THR A 332 -16.74 9.21 -11.77
C THR A 332 -17.18 9.30 -10.32
N ASN A 333 -16.56 10.21 -9.57
CA ASN A 333 -16.92 10.51 -8.18
C ASN A 333 -18.10 11.50 -8.08
N ALA A 334 -18.69 11.91 -9.21
CA ALA A 334 -19.88 12.77 -9.25
C ALA A 334 -21.16 12.04 -8.80
N ARG A 335 -21.09 10.72 -8.57
CA ARG A 335 -22.19 9.88 -8.09
C ARG A 335 -21.79 9.11 -6.84
N ALA A 336 -22.78 8.72 -6.06
CA ALA A 336 -22.66 7.67 -5.07
C ALA A 336 -23.34 6.41 -5.62
N ILE A 337 -22.68 5.26 -5.47
CA ILE A 337 -23.29 3.96 -5.78
C ILE A 337 -23.97 3.43 -4.53
N MET A 338 -25.21 3.01 -4.70
CA MET A 338 -26.06 2.44 -3.67
C MET A 338 -26.20 0.95 -3.89
N HIS A 339 -26.01 0.17 -2.83
CA HIS A 339 -26.38 -1.23 -2.81
C HIS A 339 -27.50 -1.45 -1.79
N LEU A 340 -28.63 -1.99 -2.25
CA LEU A 340 -29.66 -2.55 -1.40
C LEU A 340 -29.56 -4.08 -1.44
N PRO A 341 -29.17 -4.74 -0.35
CA PRO A 341 -28.98 -6.19 -0.35
C PRO A 341 -30.33 -6.91 -0.26
N LEU A 342 -30.59 -7.86 -1.17
CA LEU A 342 -31.91 -8.51 -1.29
C LEU A 342 -31.86 -10.00 -0.90
N VAL A 343 -30.84 -10.70 -1.36
CA VAL A 343 -30.56 -12.10 -1.00
C VAL A 343 -29.06 -12.17 -0.77
N VAL A 344 -28.63 -12.34 0.48
CA VAL A 344 -27.22 -12.40 0.80
C VAL A 344 -26.92 -13.56 1.76
N PRO A 345 -26.38 -14.66 1.23
CA PRO A 345 -25.90 -15.76 2.05
C PRO A 345 -24.72 -15.36 2.95
N ASP A 346 -24.47 -16.20 3.96
CA ASP A 346 -23.28 -16.11 4.80
C ASP A 346 -21.98 -16.14 3.97
N ARG A 347 -20.90 -15.57 4.51
CA ARG A 347 -19.57 -15.49 3.84
C ARG A 347 -19.52 -14.63 2.58
N CYS A 348 -20.52 -13.77 2.35
CA CYS A 348 -20.41 -12.66 1.40
C CYS A 348 -19.78 -11.43 2.06
N ARG A 349 -18.83 -10.78 1.39
CA ARG A 349 -18.17 -9.54 1.88
C ARG A 349 -17.99 -8.52 0.78
N PHE A 350 -17.87 -7.26 1.15
CA PHE A 350 -17.64 -6.13 0.25
C PHE A 350 -16.63 -5.16 0.85
N ARG A 351 -15.57 -4.85 0.12
CA ARG A 351 -14.52 -3.90 0.56
C ARG A 351 -14.59 -2.65 -0.29
N VAL A 352 -14.52 -1.48 0.34
CA VAL A 352 -14.26 -0.19 -0.31
C VAL A 352 -13.13 0.49 0.44
N GLY A 353 -12.04 0.77 -0.27
CA GLY A 353 -10.80 1.27 0.32
C GLY A 353 -10.30 0.34 1.43
N GLY A 354 -10.08 0.90 2.62
CA GLY A 354 -9.60 0.15 3.79
C GLY A 354 -10.72 -0.45 4.64
N GLU A 355 -12.00 -0.25 4.32
CA GLU A 355 -13.14 -0.77 5.09
C GLU A 355 -13.82 -1.94 4.38
N THR A 356 -14.02 -3.04 5.12
CA THR A 356 -14.79 -4.20 4.66
C THR A 356 -16.09 -4.29 5.45
N ARG A 357 -17.22 -4.40 4.75
CA ARG A 357 -18.54 -4.61 5.33
C ARG A 357 -19.07 -5.98 5.00
N THR A 358 -19.76 -6.57 5.98
CA THR A 358 -20.69 -7.66 5.74
C THR A 358 -22.00 -7.08 5.24
N TRP A 359 -22.68 -7.83 4.39
CA TRP A 359 -23.99 -7.45 3.89
C TRP A 359 -25.06 -7.68 4.96
N GLN A 360 -26.08 -6.84 4.98
CA GLN A 360 -27.28 -7.02 5.78
C GLN A 360 -28.49 -6.86 4.86
N GLU A 361 -29.31 -7.90 4.72
CA GLU A 361 -30.49 -7.84 3.86
C GLU A 361 -31.42 -6.70 4.29
N GLY A 362 -31.85 -5.89 3.32
CA GLY A 362 -32.71 -4.73 3.56
C GLY A 362 -32.03 -3.49 4.14
N GLU A 363 -30.74 -3.53 4.46
CA GLU A 363 -29.98 -2.35 4.88
C GLU A 363 -29.13 -1.83 3.73
N ALA A 364 -29.60 -0.76 3.10
CA ALA A 364 -28.88 -0.14 2.01
C ALA A 364 -27.69 0.68 2.52
N PHE A 365 -26.66 0.77 1.69
CA PHE A 365 -25.52 1.66 1.93
C PHE A 365 -25.03 2.30 0.63
N ALA A 366 -24.37 3.44 0.80
CA ALA A 366 -23.78 4.24 -0.26
C ALA A 366 -22.26 4.24 -0.14
N PHE A 367 -21.57 4.16 -1.28
CA PHE A 367 -20.12 4.26 -1.35
C PHE A 367 -19.67 4.99 -2.61
N ASP A 368 -18.45 5.51 -2.60
CA ASP A 368 -17.81 6.07 -3.78
C ASP A 368 -17.11 4.93 -4.54
N ASP A 369 -17.67 4.55 -5.70
CA ASP A 369 -17.12 3.46 -6.51
C ASP A 369 -15.78 3.81 -7.15
N THR A 370 -15.36 5.07 -7.16
CA THR A 370 -14.02 5.46 -7.65
C THR A 370 -12.91 5.17 -6.66
N ILE A 371 -13.25 4.86 -5.41
CA ILE A 371 -12.32 4.27 -4.46
C ILE A 371 -12.25 2.77 -4.74
N GLU A 372 -11.03 2.19 -4.69
CA GLU A 372 -10.83 0.78 -4.99
C GLU A 372 -11.76 -0.10 -4.15
N HIS A 373 -12.54 -0.96 -4.83
CA HIS A 373 -13.49 -1.84 -4.19
C HIS A 373 -13.52 -3.22 -4.84
N GLU A 374 -13.99 -4.20 -4.08
CA GLU A 374 -14.12 -5.60 -4.51
C GLU A 374 -15.20 -6.33 -3.71
N ALA A 375 -15.67 -7.45 -4.26
CA ALA A 375 -16.77 -8.21 -3.68
C ALA A 375 -16.52 -9.71 -3.76
N TRP A 376 -16.94 -10.44 -2.73
CA TRP A 376 -16.86 -11.90 -2.71
C TRP A 376 -18.22 -12.50 -2.37
N ASN A 377 -18.49 -13.62 -3.02
CA ASN A 377 -19.47 -14.59 -2.59
C ASN A 377 -18.74 -15.93 -2.38
N ASP A 378 -18.25 -16.17 -1.17
CA ASP A 378 -17.60 -17.44 -0.80
C ASP A 378 -18.61 -18.47 -0.27
N SER A 379 -19.91 -18.22 -0.47
CA SER A 379 -21.00 -19.09 -0.09
C SER A 379 -21.31 -20.12 -1.19
N ASP A 380 -22.23 -21.04 -0.88
CA ASP A 380 -22.72 -22.05 -1.81
C ASP A 380 -24.06 -21.65 -2.46
N GLU A 381 -24.51 -20.42 -2.21
CA GLU A 381 -25.77 -19.85 -2.70
C GLU A 381 -25.52 -18.56 -3.49
N ALA A 382 -26.49 -18.18 -4.34
CA ALA A 382 -26.37 -16.95 -5.12
C ALA A 382 -26.65 -15.71 -4.27
N ARG A 383 -25.91 -14.63 -4.51
CA ARG A 383 -26.14 -13.31 -3.91
C ARG A 383 -26.85 -12.40 -4.91
N ILE A 384 -27.91 -11.73 -4.48
CA ILE A 384 -28.66 -10.75 -5.26
C ILE A 384 -28.69 -9.42 -4.50
N VAL A 385 -28.27 -8.35 -5.17
CA VAL A 385 -28.33 -6.98 -4.66
C VAL A 385 -28.95 -6.06 -5.72
N LEU A 386 -29.74 -5.07 -5.33
CA LEU A 386 -30.12 -3.97 -6.21
C LEU A 386 -29.02 -2.92 -6.17
N ILE A 387 -28.46 -2.59 -7.34
CA ILE A 387 -27.45 -1.56 -7.51
C ILE A 387 -28.07 -0.40 -8.28
N PHE A 388 -27.87 0.82 -7.80
CA PHE A 388 -28.28 2.04 -8.51
C PHE A 388 -27.38 3.22 -8.14
N ASP A 389 -27.37 4.25 -8.98
CA ASP A 389 -26.62 5.48 -8.73
C ASP A 389 -27.53 6.65 -8.36
N VAL A 390 -26.99 7.51 -7.50
CA VAL A 390 -27.53 8.84 -7.18
C VAL A 390 -26.42 9.87 -7.28
N TRP A 391 -26.78 11.15 -7.35
CA TRP A 391 -25.78 12.22 -7.25
C TRP A 391 -24.94 12.09 -5.98
N ASN A 392 -23.64 12.40 -6.08
CA ASN A 392 -22.79 12.49 -4.89
C ASN A 392 -23.42 13.52 -3.93
N PRO A 393 -23.65 13.17 -2.65
CA PRO A 393 -24.41 14.01 -1.73
C PRO A 393 -23.73 15.36 -1.43
N HIS A 394 -22.44 15.49 -1.73
CA HIS A 394 -21.67 16.73 -1.54
C HIS A 394 -21.79 17.69 -2.73
N LEU A 395 -22.43 17.29 -3.84
CA LEU A 395 -22.70 18.17 -4.97
C LEU A 395 -23.96 19.00 -4.75
N THR A 396 -23.83 20.30 -4.97
CA THR A 396 -24.96 21.23 -4.98
C THR A 396 -25.83 21.02 -6.22
N ALA A 397 -27.11 21.42 -6.14
CA ALA A 397 -28.01 21.37 -7.29
C ALA A 397 -27.51 22.17 -8.50
N GLN A 398 -26.78 23.26 -8.26
CA GLN A 398 -26.15 24.06 -9.32
C GLN A 398 -25.04 23.30 -10.02
N GLU A 399 -24.15 22.63 -9.28
CA GLU A 399 -23.07 21.81 -9.85
C GLU A 399 -23.64 20.62 -10.63
N GLN A 400 -24.69 19.97 -10.12
CA GLN A 400 -25.39 18.91 -10.85
C GLN A 400 -25.94 19.42 -12.19
N ALA A 401 -26.57 20.60 -12.20
CA ALA A 401 -27.05 21.22 -13.43
C ALA A 401 -25.92 21.58 -14.41
N MET A 402 -24.80 22.11 -13.91
CA MET A 402 -23.61 22.39 -14.73
C MET A 402 -23.01 21.12 -15.31
N LEU A 403 -22.92 20.03 -14.53
CA LEU A 403 -22.42 18.75 -15.03
C LEU A 403 -23.29 18.20 -16.16
N ARG A 404 -24.63 18.26 -16.04
CA ARG A 404 -25.53 17.90 -17.15
C ARG A 404 -25.21 18.71 -18.41
N GLN A 405 -25.13 20.04 -18.28
CA GLN A 405 -24.81 20.94 -19.40
C GLN A 405 -23.45 20.64 -20.04
N VAL A 406 -22.42 20.38 -19.23
CA VAL A 406 -21.09 20.03 -19.74
C VAL A 406 -21.15 18.75 -20.57
N PHE A 407 -21.80 17.69 -20.07
CA PHE A 407 -21.93 16.43 -20.81
C PHE A 407 -22.78 16.56 -22.09
N ASP A 408 -23.82 17.39 -22.07
CA ASP A 408 -24.58 17.71 -23.29
C ASP A 408 -23.71 18.42 -24.33
N ILE A 409 -22.91 19.41 -23.91
CA ILE A 409 -22.03 20.19 -24.80
C ILE A 409 -20.91 19.31 -25.37
N THR A 410 -20.33 18.41 -24.58
CA THR A 410 -19.20 17.56 -25.01
C THR A 410 -19.63 16.31 -25.77
N GLY A 411 -20.92 16.18 -26.11
CA GLY A 411 -21.43 15.00 -26.81
C GLY A 411 -21.28 13.72 -26.01
N GLN A 412 -21.46 13.80 -24.68
CA GLN A 412 -21.39 12.69 -23.72
C GLN A 412 -19.98 12.08 -23.55
N GLY A 413 -18.96 12.69 -24.15
CA GLY A 413 -17.55 12.32 -23.98
C GLY A 413 -16.89 13.11 -22.85
N GLY A 414 -16.15 12.42 -21.99
CA GLY A 414 -15.13 13.08 -21.17
C GLY A 414 -13.92 13.33 -22.05
N VAL A 415 -13.59 14.59 -22.32
CA VAL A 415 -12.37 14.92 -23.08
C VAL A 415 -11.21 14.91 -22.10
N ALA A 416 -10.47 13.81 -22.05
CA ALA A 416 -9.12 13.77 -21.50
C ALA A 416 -8.15 13.44 -22.65
N PRO A 417 -7.02 14.15 -22.77
CA PRO A 417 -6.00 13.86 -23.78
C PRO A 417 -5.32 12.50 -23.58
#